data_AF-A0A090WCH1-F1
#
_entry.id   AF-A0A090WCH1-F1
#
_cell.length_a   1.000
_cell.length_b   1.000
_cell.length_c   1.000
_cell.angle_alpha   90.00
_cell.angle_beta   90.00
_cell.angle_gamma   90.00
#
_symmetry.space_group_name_H-M   'P 1'
#
loop_
_entity.id
_entity.type
_entity.pdbx_description
1 polymer ?
#
loop_
_entity_poly.entity_id
_entity_poly.type
_entity_poly.pdbx_seq_one_letter_code
_entity_poly.pdbx_strand_id
1 'polypeptide(L)'
;MTIDEIYKKEEISVRSYHVCKYNELNSISDLKKYYYKNKSFEKLRNCGRKSNEELIELCNKYRDEFLANRELEIKKENSLKNIISNLTRIQREVINSFILVNTNSLSVRSKNAISLHLKRNFRIKNFAEKIFFNSVDIKHWKNIGAKSIPEIELYISTIRDFVKEVSESNEERKLISLKNNFLIQRTFSISKIPKEVLETESIFLLVDFLLNQNALFDKTQTTIIKNALKLYQNQEELSLDEIAEKVNLTRERVRQIRKLCIDNLFNKLLFIQNFDDDLHQKYGLDIENHHLEIE
;
A
#
# COMPACT_ATOMS: atom_id res chain seq x y z
N MET A 1 19.40 15.09 16.54
CA MET A 1 19.76 15.49 17.90
C MET A 1 18.63 16.34 18.53
N THR A 2 18.19 15.95 19.72
CA THR A 2 17.08 16.59 20.45
C THR A 2 17.56 17.76 21.32
N ILE A 3 16.65 18.65 21.71
CA ILE A 3 16.98 19.74 22.65
C ILE A 3 17.41 19.19 24.03
N ASP A 4 16.85 18.05 24.46
CA ASP A 4 17.25 17.41 25.72
C ASP A 4 18.70 16.90 25.67
N GLU A 5 19.12 16.34 24.53
CA GLU A 5 20.52 15.94 24.31
C GLU A 5 21.47 17.13 24.31
N ILE A 6 21.09 18.24 23.68
CA ILE A 6 21.90 19.46 23.59
C ILE A 6 22.08 20.09 24.98
N TYR A 7 21.01 20.13 25.77
CA TYR A 7 21.07 20.61 27.15
C TYR A 7 21.93 19.71 28.05
N LYS A 8 21.82 18.38 27.91
CA LYS A 8 22.68 17.43 28.65
C LYS A 8 24.16 17.56 28.30
N LYS A 9 24.49 18.02 27.09
CA LYS A 9 25.85 18.34 26.66
C LYS A 9 26.30 19.74 27.08
N GLU A 10 25.49 20.47 27.85
CA GLU A 10 25.76 21.83 28.33
C GLU A 10 25.99 22.85 27.20
N GLU A 11 25.43 22.60 26.01
CA GLU A 11 25.63 23.49 24.86
C GLU A 11 24.65 24.67 24.81
N ILE A 12 23.64 24.66 25.68
CA ILE A 12 22.71 25.76 25.88
C ILE A 12 22.40 25.92 27.37
N SER A 13 22.12 27.15 27.77
CA SER A 13 21.67 27.47 29.13
C SER A 13 20.30 26.86 29.45
N VAL A 14 20.04 26.70 30.75
CA VAL A 14 18.72 26.30 31.30
C VAL A 14 17.60 27.19 30.75
N ARG A 15 17.88 28.50 30.60
CA ARG A 15 16.91 29.47 30.08
C ARG A 15 16.59 29.19 28.62
N SER A 16 17.60 28.96 27.78
CA SER A 16 17.40 28.67 26.35
C SER A 16 16.78 27.30 26.12
N TYR A 17 17.10 26.31 26.96
CA TYR A 17 16.41 25.02 27.01
C TYR A 17 14.90 25.20 27.25
N HIS A 18 14.53 25.99 28.27
CA HIS A 18 13.13 26.28 28.56
C HIS A 18 12.45 27.07 27.45
N VAL A 19 13.12 28.04 26.83
CA VAL A 19 12.61 28.74 25.64
C VAL A 19 12.24 27.74 24.54
N CYS A 20 13.11 26.79 24.23
CA CYS A 20 12.82 25.75 23.25
C CYS A 20 11.59 24.91 23.64
N LYS A 21 11.54 24.41 24.87
CA LYS A 21 10.44 23.56 25.36
C LYS A 21 9.10 24.26 25.40
N TYR A 22 9.05 25.51 25.87
CA TYR A 22 7.80 26.29 25.95
C TYR A 22 7.25 26.70 24.58
N ASN A 23 8.07 26.67 23.53
CA ASN A 23 7.66 26.99 22.17
C ASN A 23 7.66 25.75 21.25
N GLU A 24 7.64 24.55 21.84
CA GLU A 24 7.57 23.25 21.14
C GLU A 24 8.70 23.00 20.12
N LEU A 25 9.84 23.67 20.30
CA LEU A 25 11.05 23.40 19.54
C LEU A 25 11.77 22.24 20.22
N ASN A 26 11.56 21.02 19.73
CA ASN A 26 12.01 19.79 20.40
C ASN A 26 13.32 19.24 19.83
N SER A 27 13.74 19.72 18.67
CA SER A 27 14.96 19.29 18.00
C SER A 27 15.79 20.45 17.43
N ILE A 28 17.05 20.17 17.10
CA ILE A 28 17.91 21.12 16.37
C ILE A 28 17.32 21.49 14.99
N SER A 29 16.53 20.58 14.40
CA SER A 29 15.83 20.83 13.13
C SER A 29 14.74 21.89 13.30
N ASP A 30 13.95 21.80 14.37
CA ASP A 30 12.88 22.76 14.67
C ASP A 30 13.44 24.17 14.89
N LEU A 31 14.54 24.27 15.66
CA LEU A 31 15.27 25.52 15.89
C LEU A 31 15.72 26.16 14.57
N LYS A 32 16.39 25.39 13.71
CA LYS A 32 16.89 25.89 12.42
C LYS A 32 15.77 26.30 11.49
N LYS A 33 14.67 25.53 11.44
CA LYS A 33 13.48 25.87 10.65
C LYS A 33 12.89 27.20 11.09
N TYR A 34 12.76 27.42 12.40
CA TYR A 34 12.27 28.67 12.96
C TYR A 34 13.22 29.84 12.65
N TYR A 35 14.53 29.66 12.89
CA TYR A 35 15.55 30.68 12.62
C TYR A 35 15.60 31.08 11.15
N TYR A 36 15.50 30.12 10.23
CA TYR A 36 15.54 30.43 8.80
C TYR A 36 14.39 31.34 8.39
N LYS A 37 13.18 31.09 8.92
CA LYS A 37 11.97 31.85 8.62
C LYS A 37 11.98 33.25 9.26
N ASN A 38 12.47 33.37 10.49
CA ASN A 38 12.33 34.59 11.28
C ASN A 38 13.62 35.40 11.44
N LYS A 39 14.78 34.80 11.08
CA LYS A 39 16.15 35.33 11.26
C LYS A 39 16.50 35.72 12.70
N SER A 40 15.68 35.33 13.66
CA SER A 40 15.79 35.64 15.09
C SER A 40 14.81 34.75 15.87
N PHE A 41 15.10 34.55 17.16
CA PHE A 41 14.27 33.88 18.15
C PHE A 41 13.56 34.84 19.10
N GLU A 42 13.79 36.16 18.98
CA GLU A 42 13.20 37.17 19.89
C GLU A 42 11.66 37.13 19.93
N LYS A 43 11.01 36.62 18.89
CA LYS A 43 9.56 36.45 18.83
C LYS A 43 9.05 35.22 19.61
N LEU A 44 9.94 34.37 20.11
CA LEU A 44 9.57 33.22 20.93
C LEU A 44 9.22 33.67 22.35
N ARG A 45 8.22 33.02 22.93
CA ARG A 45 7.82 33.27 24.31
C ARG A 45 9.02 33.06 25.24
N ASN A 46 9.27 34.02 26.12
CA ASN A 46 10.35 34.04 27.12
C ASN A 46 11.78 34.13 26.56
N CYS A 47 11.96 34.36 25.26
CA CYS A 47 13.27 34.52 24.65
C CYS A 47 13.78 35.96 24.83
N GLY A 48 14.79 36.13 25.68
CA GLY A 48 15.51 37.40 25.83
C GLY A 48 16.73 37.44 24.91
N ARG A 49 17.35 38.62 24.79
CA ARG A 49 18.51 38.86 23.89
C ARG A 49 19.63 37.81 24.00
N LYS A 50 20.05 37.47 25.23
CA LYS A 50 21.07 36.44 25.47
C LYS A 50 20.66 35.05 24.99
N SER A 51 19.41 34.64 25.24
CA SER A 51 18.90 33.36 24.75
C SER A 51 18.74 33.34 23.23
N ASN A 52 18.39 34.47 22.63
CA ASN A 52 18.34 34.61 21.19
C ASN A 52 19.72 34.40 20.57
N GLU A 53 20.74 35.11 21.06
CA GLU A 53 22.13 34.98 20.59
C GLU A 53 22.65 33.54 20.74
N GLU A 54 22.44 32.93 21.92
CA GLU A 54 22.85 31.54 22.20
C GLU A 54 22.19 30.52 21.25
N LEU A 55 20.89 30.66 20.97
CA LEU A 55 20.18 29.77 20.04
C LEU A 55 20.61 29.98 18.58
N ILE A 56 21.01 31.21 18.20
CA ILE A 56 21.58 31.51 16.88
C ILE A 56 22.95 30.86 16.74
N GLU A 57 23.81 30.99 17.75
CA GLU A 57 25.12 30.34 17.79
C GLU A 57 24.99 28.82 17.69
N LEU A 58 24.04 28.23 18.42
CA LEU A 58 23.72 26.81 18.31
C LEU A 58 23.30 26.42 16.89
N CYS A 59 22.45 27.21 16.23
CA CYS A 59 22.06 26.97 14.84
C CYS A 59 23.25 27.02 13.88
N ASN A 60 24.18 27.96 14.10
CA ASN A 60 25.39 28.12 13.31
C ASN A 60 26.39 26.98 13.56
N LYS A 61 26.56 26.54 14.82
CA LYS A 61 27.43 25.42 15.21
C LYS A 61 27.05 24.13 14.47
N TYR A 62 25.76 23.88 14.32
CA TYR A 62 25.25 22.70 13.62
C TYR A 62 24.88 22.97 12.15
N ARG A 63 25.33 24.09 11.55
CA ARG A 63 24.92 24.51 10.21
C ARG A 63 25.25 23.46 9.13
N ASP A 64 26.45 22.89 9.20
CA ASP A 64 26.92 21.93 8.19
C ASP A 64 26.17 20.61 8.25
N GLU A 65 25.80 20.14 9.44
CA GLU A 65 24.95 18.96 9.62
C GLU A 65 23.56 19.17 9.01
N PHE A 66 23.01 20.38 9.09
CA PHE A 66 21.71 20.69 8.47
C PHE A 66 21.79 20.84 6.95
N LEU A 67 22.86 21.46 6.43
CA LEU A 67 23.08 21.55 5.00
C LEU A 67 23.33 20.17 4.39
N ALA A 68 24.15 19.34 5.03
CA ALA A 68 24.38 17.95 4.63
C ALA A 68 23.09 17.11 4.66
N ASN A 69 22.29 17.22 5.72
CA ASN A 69 21.01 16.52 5.80
C ASN A 69 20.01 17.00 4.73
N ARG A 70 19.96 18.31 4.47
CA ARG A 70 19.11 18.88 3.42
C ARG A 70 19.58 18.48 2.02
N GLU A 71 20.89 18.45 1.77
CA GLU A 71 21.45 17.93 0.52
C GLU A 71 21.15 16.45 0.32
N LEU A 72 21.20 15.64 1.39
CA LEU A 72 20.81 14.24 1.36
C LEU A 72 19.31 14.08 1.06
N GLU A 73 18.44 14.91 1.66
CA GLU A 73 17.00 14.92 1.37
C GLU A 73 16.71 15.33 -0.08
N ILE A 74 17.33 16.40 -0.57
CA ILE A 74 17.21 16.85 -1.97
C ILE A 74 17.71 15.77 -2.93
N LYS A 75 18.84 15.11 -2.63
CA LYS A 75 19.37 13.99 -3.43
C LYS A 75 18.40 12.80 -3.44
N LYS A 76 17.81 12.45 -2.29
CA LYS A 76 16.81 11.37 -2.20
C LYS A 76 15.53 11.71 -2.96
N GLU A 77 15.05 12.94 -2.88
CA GLU A 77 13.86 13.40 -3.60
C GLU A 77 14.10 13.41 -5.11
N ASN A 78 15.25 13.93 -5.56
CA ASN A 78 15.66 13.91 -6.97
C ASN A 78 15.84 12.46 -7.47
N SER A 79 16.38 11.56 -6.66
CA SER A 79 16.51 10.14 -6.97
C SER A 79 15.15 9.47 -7.18
N LEU A 80 14.19 9.68 -6.27
CA LEU A 80 12.85 9.09 -6.39
C LEU A 80 12.08 9.68 -7.59
N LYS A 81 12.27 10.97 -7.87
CA LYS A 81 11.68 11.61 -9.05
C LYS A 81 12.18 10.99 -10.35
N ASN A 82 13.50 10.73 -10.45
CA ASN A 82 14.10 10.04 -11.59
C ASN A 82 13.63 8.58 -11.72
N ILE A 83 13.49 7.87 -10.60
CA ILE A 83 12.92 6.52 -10.59
C ILE A 83 11.53 6.54 -11.24
N ILE A 84 10.64 7.42 -10.75
CA ILE A 84 9.24 7.46 -11.18
C ILE A 84 9.08 7.93 -12.63
N SER A 85 9.96 8.81 -13.11
CA SER A 85 9.96 9.20 -14.53
C SER A 85 10.34 8.04 -15.45
N ASN A 86 11.26 7.17 -15.00
CA ASN A 86 11.84 6.10 -15.80
C ASN A 86 11.10 4.75 -15.69
N LEU A 87 10.05 4.66 -14.87
CA LEU A 87 9.24 3.44 -14.76
C LEU A 87 8.67 3.02 -16.12
N THR A 88 8.85 1.74 -16.46
CA THR A 88 8.22 1.10 -17.62
C THR A 88 6.71 1.01 -17.45
N ARG A 89 6.00 0.69 -18.54
CA ARG A 89 4.54 0.50 -18.50
C ARG A 89 4.13 -0.56 -17.46
N ILE A 90 4.75 -1.74 -17.51
CA ILE A 90 4.47 -2.87 -16.62
C ILE A 90 4.75 -2.46 -15.16
N GLN A 91 5.90 -1.83 -14.88
CA GLN A 91 6.22 -1.36 -13.54
C GLN A 91 5.16 -0.38 -13.00
N ARG A 92 4.65 0.53 -13.84
CA ARG A 92 3.55 1.44 -13.46
C ARG A 92 2.27 0.69 -13.15
N GLU A 93 1.90 -0.31 -13.94
CA GLU A 93 0.69 -1.12 -13.73
C GLU A 93 0.77 -1.91 -12.42
N VAL A 94 1.91 -2.52 -12.12
CA VAL A 94 2.18 -3.21 -10.85
C VAL A 94 2.04 -2.25 -9.66
N ILE A 95 2.69 -1.08 -9.73
CA ILE A 95 2.62 -0.06 -8.66
C ILE A 95 1.20 0.49 -8.50
N ASN A 96 0.50 0.78 -9.60
CA ASN A 96 -0.88 1.29 -9.55
C ASN A 96 -1.82 0.28 -8.86
N SER A 97 -1.68 -1.00 -9.20
CA SER A 97 -2.45 -2.08 -8.58
C SER A 97 -2.17 -2.15 -7.08
N PHE A 98 -0.88 -2.07 -6.70
CA PHE A 98 -0.45 -2.05 -5.31
C PHE A 98 -1.04 -0.87 -4.53
N ILE A 99 -1.00 0.35 -5.09
CA ILE A 99 -1.59 1.54 -4.46
C ILE A 99 -3.10 1.32 -4.24
N LEU A 100 -3.82 0.85 -5.26
CA LEU A 100 -5.27 0.67 -5.19
C LEU A 100 -5.67 -0.31 -4.07
N VAL A 101 -5.05 -1.49 -4.05
CA VAL A 101 -5.36 -2.53 -3.07
C VAL A 101 -4.99 -2.10 -1.65
N ASN A 102 -3.81 -1.51 -1.45
CA ASN A 102 -3.44 -0.98 -0.13
C ASN A 102 -4.41 0.12 0.32
N THR A 103 -4.85 1.00 -0.58
CA THR A 103 -5.82 2.05 -0.24
C THR A 103 -7.15 1.45 0.20
N ASN A 104 -7.62 0.39 -0.46
CA ASN A 104 -8.86 -0.27 -0.12
C ASN A 104 -8.81 -0.98 1.24
N SER A 105 -7.62 -1.36 1.69
CA SER A 105 -7.40 -2.01 2.99
C SER A 105 -7.21 -1.06 4.17
N LEU A 106 -7.16 0.25 3.93
CA LEU A 106 -7.10 1.26 4.99
C LEU A 106 -8.43 1.33 5.75
N SER A 107 -8.36 1.81 7.00
CA SER A 107 -9.55 2.18 7.76
C SER A 107 -10.40 3.20 6.99
N VAL A 108 -11.72 3.19 7.20
CA VAL A 108 -12.65 4.07 6.46
C VAL A 108 -12.21 5.54 6.50
N ARG A 109 -11.73 6.02 7.65
CA ARG A 109 -11.25 7.40 7.80
C ARG A 109 -9.99 7.67 6.97
N SER A 110 -8.99 6.79 7.08
CA SER A 110 -7.71 6.93 6.36
C SER A 110 -7.90 6.78 4.85
N LYS A 111 -8.73 5.82 4.41
CA LYS A 111 -9.14 5.65 3.02
C LYS A 111 -9.80 6.91 2.47
N ASN A 112 -10.76 7.49 3.21
CA ASN A 112 -11.45 8.71 2.78
C ASN A 112 -10.49 9.91 2.69
N ALA A 113 -9.58 10.05 3.65
CA ALA A 113 -8.60 11.13 3.64
C ALA A 113 -7.65 11.04 2.44
N ILE A 114 -7.07 9.86 2.19
CA ILE A 114 -6.21 9.60 1.02
C ILE A 114 -6.97 9.79 -0.29
N SER A 115 -8.19 9.27 -0.38
CA SER A 115 -9.03 9.40 -1.58
C SER A 115 -9.34 10.88 -1.88
N LEU A 116 -9.59 11.68 -0.85
CA LEU A 116 -9.84 13.11 -1.00
C LEU A 116 -8.57 13.84 -1.46
N HIS A 117 -7.43 13.58 -0.82
CA HIS A 117 -6.14 14.21 -1.16
C HIS A 117 -5.71 13.89 -2.60
N LEU A 118 -5.90 12.64 -3.02
CA LEU A 118 -5.57 12.17 -4.36
C LEU A 118 -6.66 12.47 -5.40
N LYS A 119 -7.78 13.13 -5.02
CA LYS A 119 -8.93 13.37 -5.90
C LYS A 119 -9.44 12.09 -6.58
N ARG A 120 -9.43 10.97 -5.85
CA ARG A 120 -9.78 9.61 -6.30
C ARG A 120 -8.95 9.09 -7.48
N ASN A 121 -7.77 9.66 -7.73
CA ASN A 121 -6.84 9.19 -8.75
C ASN A 121 -5.63 8.49 -8.09
N PHE A 122 -5.63 7.16 -8.12
CA PHE A 122 -4.61 6.33 -7.47
C PHE A 122 -3.43 5.97 -8.38
N ARG A 123 -3.30 6.59 -9.57
CA ARG A 123 -2.16 6.35 -10.45
C ARG A 123 -0.88 6.91 -9.82
N ILE A 124 0.24 6.18 -9.96
CA ILE A 124 1.55 6.52 -9.39
C ILE A 124 2.00 7.94 -9.75
N LYS A 125 1.70 8.43 -10.95
CA LYS A 125 2.02 9.81 -11.33
C LYS A 125 1.35 10.83 -10.40
N ASN A 126 0.03 10.72 -10.22
CA ASN A 126 -0.72 11.62 -9.34
C ASN A 126 -0.33 11.40 -7.87
N PHE A 127 -0.14 10.15 -7.46
CA PHE A 127 0.31 9.81 -6.12
C PHE A 127 1.65 10.48 -5.80
N ALA A 128 2.65 10.32 -6.68
CA ALA A 128 3.98 10.88 -6.50
C ALA A 128 3.95 12.41 -6.43
N GLU A 129 3.23 13.06 -7.35
CA GLU A 129 3.03 14.50 -7.34
C GLU A 129 2.39 14.99 -6.04
N LYS A 130 1.36 14.31 -5.53
CA LYS A 130 0.61 14.77 -4.35
C LYS A 130 1.22 14.37 -3.01
N ILE A 131 2.03 13.32 -2.99
CA ILE A 131 2.50 12.69 -1.75
C ILE A 131 4.02 12.61 -1.65
N PHE A 132 4.73 12.25 -2.71
CA PHE A 132 6.18 12.06 -2.63
C PHE A 132 6.99 13.33 -2.86
N PHE A 133 6.59 14.16 -3.82
CA PHE A 133 7.32 15.38 -4.22
C PHE A 133 6.81 16.64 -3.52
N ASN A 134 5.77 16.52 -2.72
CA ASN A 134 5.24 17.61 -1.91
C ASN A 134 5.37 17.22 -0.44
N SER A 135 5.81 18.15 0.39
CA SER A 135 5.81 17.93 1.84
C SER A 135 4.37 17.79 2.32
N VAL A 136 4.00 16.55 2.65
CA VAL A 136 2.66 16.25 3.16
C VAL A 136 2.66 16.39 4.67
N ASP A 137 1.90 17.35 5.18
CA ASP A 137 1.57 17.41 6.60
C ASP A 137 0.20 16.75 6.84
N ILE A 138 0.24 15.45 7.14
CA ILE A 138 -0.96 14.60 7.34
C ILE A 138 -1.80 15.12 8.51
N LYS A 139 -1.19 15.79 9.51
CA LYS A 139 -1.90 16.34 10.67
C LYS A 139 -2.94 17.39 10.30
N HIS A 140 -2.73 18.07 9.18
CA HIS A 140 -3.60 19.15 8.71
C HIS A 140 -4.60 18.70 7.64
N TRP A 141 -4.66 17.40 7.33
CA TRP A 141 -5.65 16.90 6.40
C TRP A 141 -7.05 16.92 7.01
N LYS A 142 -8.03 17.24 6.16
CA LYS A 142 -9.43 17.31 6.56
C LYS A 142 -9.90 15.93 7.08
N ASN A 143 -10.59 15.94 8.22
CA ASN A 143 -11.22 14.76 8.83
C ASN A 143 -10.26 13.62 9.23
N ILE A 144 -9.00 13.95 9.53
CA ILE A 144 -8.03 13.00 10.10
C ILE A 144 -8.05 13.05 11.63
N GLY A 145 -8.12 11.86 12.25
CA GLY A 145 -7.92 11.69 13.68
C GLY A 145 -6.52 11.18 14.02
N ALA A 146 -6.11 11.32 15.29
CA ALA A 146 -4.77 10.93 15.75
C ALA A 146 -4.35 9.49 15.40
N LYS A 147 -5.31 8.54 15.37
CA LYS A 147 -5.06 7.13 15.00
C LYS A 147 -4.85 6.92 13.50
N SER A 148 -5.36 7.80 12.65
CA SER A 148 -5.24 7.70 11.18
C SER A 148 -3.88 8.20 10.69
N ILE A 149 -3.23 9.11 11.42
CA ILE A 149 -1.91 9.65 11.05
C ILE A 149 -0.87 8.53 10.90
N PRO A 150 -0.59 7.69 11.94
CA PRO A 150 0.43 6.66 11.83
C PRO A 150 0.08 5.58 10.80
N GLU A 151 -1.22 5.28 10.61
CA GLU A 151 -1.69 4.34 9.58
C GLU A 151 -1.36 4.87 8.16
N ILE A 152 -1.59 6.16 7.91
CA ILE A 152 -1.30 6.78 6.62
C ILE A 152 0.21 6.91 6.40
N GLU A 153 0.98 7.27 7.43
CA GLU A 153 2.45 7.33 7.34
C GLU A 153 3.03 5.97 6.95
N LEU A 154 2.57 4.89 7.60
CA LEU A 154 2.96 3.52 7.28
C LEU A 154 2.59 3.15 5.85
N TYR A 155 1.35 3.47 5.43
CA TYR A 155 0.90 3.24 4.05
C TYR A 155 1.78 3.97 3.01
N ILE A 156 2.14 5.23 3.27
CA ILE A 156 3.00 6.02 2.37
C ILE A 156 4.41 5.41 2.32
N SER A 157 4.97 4.98 3.47
CA SER A 157 6.29 4.33 3.49
C SER A 157 6.27 3.00 2.74
N THR A 158 5.24 2.18 2.94
CA THR A 158 5.08 0.89 2.25
C THR A 158 5.01 1.07 0.73
N ILE A 159 4.27 2.06 0.23
CA ILE A 159 4.24 2.35 -1.21
C ILE A 159 5.60 2.84 -1.71
N ARG A 160 6.29 3.69 -0.94
CA ARG A 160 7.60 4.21 -1.32
C ARG A 160 8.63 3.08 -1.46
N ASP A 161 8.63 2.14 -0.54
CA ASP A 161 9.56 1.00 -0.56
C ASP A 161 9.23 0.05 -1.72
N PHE A 162 7.95 -0.22 -1.95
CA PHE A 162 7.52 -1.03 -3.10
C PHE A 162 7.89 -0.39 -4.45
N VAL A 163 7.77 0.93 -4.58
CA VAL A 163 8.19 1.65 -5.80
C VAL A 163 9.68 1.42 -6.09
N LYS A 164 10.53 1.42 -5.06
CA LYS A 164 11.96 1.16 -5.22
C LYS A 164 12.21 -0.29 -5.65
N GLU A 165 11.61 -1.25 -4.96
CA GLU A 165 11.73 -2.68 -5.26
C GLU A 165 11.32 -2.98 -6.70
N VAL A 166 10.18 -2.44 -7.15
CA VAL A 166 9.70 -2.60 -8.52
C VAL A 166 10.64 -1.94 -9.53
N SER A 167 11.18 -0.75 -9.20
CA SER A 167 12.07 -0.01 -10.11
C SER A 167 13.42 -0.68 -10.35
N GLU A 168 13.88 -1.48 -9.38
CA GLU A 168 15.13 -2.24 -9.48
C GLU A 168 14.95 -3.55 -10.28
N SER A 169 13.71 -3.94 -10.56
CA SER A 169 13.40 -5.16 -11.31
C SER A 169 13.16 -4.86 -12.79
N ASN A 170 14.05 -5.36 -13.64
CA ASN A 170 13.91 -5.32 -15.10
C ASN A 170 13.30 -6.61 -15.68
N GLU A 171 13.18 -7.67 -14.88
CA GLU A 171 12.60 -8.94 -15.29
C GLU A 171 11.08 -8.92 -15.14
N GLU A 172 10.37 -9.04 -16.26
CA GLU A 172 8.90 -9.03 -16.32
C GLU A 172 8.27 -10.12 -15.44
N ARG A 173 8.81 -11.35 -15.45
CA ARG A 173 8.33 -12.44 -14.59
C ARG A 173 8.40 -12.11 -13.11
N LYS A 174 9.46 -11.41 -12.69
CA LYS A 174 9.62 -10.97 -11.29
C LYS A 174 8.61 -9.88 -10.95
N LEU A 175 8.29 -8.98 -11.89
CA LEU A 175 7.25 -7.97 -11.71
C LEU A 175 5.84 -8.59 -11.58
N ILE A 176 5.53 -9.58 -12.42
CA ILE A 176 4.28 -10.36 -12.34
C ILE A 176 4.19 -11.08 -11.00
N SER A 177 5.28 -11.76 -10.59
CA SER A 177 5.39 -12.43 -9.29
C SER A 177 5.12 -11.51 -8.11
N LEU A 178 5.72 -10.31 -8.10
CA LEU A 178 5.49 -9.31 -7.06
C LEU A 178 4.04 -8.84 -7.02
N LYS A 179 3.44 -8.54 -8.18
CA LYS A 179 2.03 -8.15 -8.29
C LYS A 179 1.13 -9.24 -7.73
N ASN A 180 1.28 -10.46 -8.20
CA ASN A 180 0.43 -11.59 -7.83
C ASN A 180 0.56 -11.94 -6.35
N ASN A 181 1.80 -12.01 -5.84
CA ASN A 181 2.06 -12.27 -4.43
C ASN A 181 1.32 -11.27 -3.54
N PHE A 182 1.44 -9.99 -3.87
CA PHE A 182 0.82 -8.94 -3.10
C PHE A 182 -0.72 -9.00 -3.16
N LEU A 183 -1.30 -9.13 -4.35
CA LEU A 183 -2.76 -9.20 -4.53
C LEU A 183 -3.36 -10.39 -3.77
N ILE A 184 -2.75 -11.57 -3.85
CA ILE A 184 -3.23 -12.78 -3.18
C ILE A 184 -3.09 -12.68 -1.66
N GLN A 185 -1.91 -12.29 -1.17
CA GLN A 185 -1.67 -12.13 0.27
C GLN A 185 -2.63 -11.12 0.90
N ARG A 186 -2.85 -9.98 0.24
CA ARG A 186 -3.69 -8.92 0.81
C ARG A 186 -5.18 -9.26 0.78
N THR A 187 -5.61 -10.04 -0.22
CA THR A 187 -7.02 -10.40 -0.40
C THR A 187 -7.42 -11.63 0.42
N PHE A 188 -6.55 -12.66 0.48
CA PHE A 188 -6.89 -13.97 1.05
C PHE A 188 -6.01 -14.39 2.23
N SER A 189 -5.02 -13.58 2.63
CA SER A 189 -4.09 -13.89 3.73
C SER A 189 -3.30 -15.20 3.55
N ILE A 190 -3.04 -15.60 2.30
CA ILE A 190 -2.30 -16.84 1.97
C ILE A 190 -0.81 -16.56 1.97
N SER A 191 -0.06 -17.17 2.88
CA SER A 191 1.39 -16.90 3.06
C SER A 191 2.30 -17.67 2.11
N LYS A 192 1.89 -18.85 1.65
CA LYS A 192 2.69 -19.70 0.74
C LYS A 192 1.97 -19.83 -0.59
N ILE A 193 2.53 -19.19 -1.61
CA ILE A 193 1.99 -19.20 -2.97
C ILE A 193 3.04 -19.86 -3.88
N PRO A 194 2.68 -20.91 -4.64
CA PRO A 194 3.59 -21.56 -5.57
C PRO A 194 4.13 -20.61 -6.63
N LYS A 195 5.36 -20.84 -7.09
CA LYS A 195 6.03 -19.99 -8.08
C LYS A 195 5.24 -19.93 -9.38
N GLU A 196 4.61 -21.05 -9.76
CA GLU A 196 3.78 -21.19 -10.95
C GLU A 196 2.57 -20.26 -10.91
N VAL A 197 1.99 -20.03 -9.73
CA VAL A 197 0.86 -19.10 -9.53
C VAL A 197 1.35 -17.66 -9.44
N LEU A 198 2.53 -17.44 -8.86
CA LEU A 198 3.11 -16.10 -8.78
C LEU A 198 3.51 -15.59 -10.16
N GLU A 199 4.15 -16.41 -10.99
CA GLU A 199 4.69 -15.98 -12.27
C GLU A 199 3.69 -16.10 -13.44
N THR A 200 2.49 -16.63 -13.20
CA THR A 200 1.46 -16.74 -14.24
C THR A 200 0.59 -15.50 -14.31
N GLU A 201 0.12 -15.20 -15.50
CA GLU A 201 -0.95 -14.24 -15.72
C GLU A 201 -2.32 -14.93 -15.90
N SER A 202 -2.36 -16.26 -15.93
CA SER A 202 -3.57 -17.04 -16.17
C SER A 202 -4.52 -16.94 -14.97
N ILE A 203 -5.68 -16.33 -15.18
CA ILE A 203 -6.72 -16.26 -14.16
C ILE A 203 -7.24 -17.64 -13.78
N PHE A 204 -7.21 -18.61 -14.69
CA PHE A 204 -7.68 -19.98 -14.40
C PHE A 204 -6.74 -20.70 -13.43
N LEU A 205 -5.42 -20.60 -13.62
CA LEU A 205 -4.45 -21.18 -12.68
C LEU A 205 -4.56 -20.53 -11.30
N LEU A 206 -4.79 -19.22 -11.26
CA LEU A 206 -5.03 -18.49 -10.02
C LEU A 206 -6.31 -18.96 -9.32
N VAL A 207 -7.42 -19.04 -10.04
CA VAL A 207 -8.72 -19.44 -9.47
C VAL A 207 -8.68 -20.88 -8.98
N ASP A 208 -8.07 -21.79 -9.75
CA ASP A 208 -7.86 -23.17 -9.33
C ASP A 208 -7.06 -23.25 -8.03
N PHE A 209 -5.93 -22.52 -7.96
CA PHE A 209 -5.14 -22.43 -6.74
C PHE A 209 -5.97 -21.94 -5.54
N LEU A 210 -6.72 -20.85 -5.70
CA LEU A 210 -7.53 -20.27 -4.62
C LEU A 210 -8.66 -21.20 -4.17
N LEU A 211 -9.29 -21.90 -5.11
CA LEU A 211 -10.31 -22.90 -4.81
C LEU A 211 -9.70 -24.04 -4.00
N ASN A 212 -8.54 -24.55 -4.41
CA ASN A 212 -7.83 -25.63 -3.73
C ASN A 212 -7.30 -25.24 -2.34
N GLN A 213 -7.04 -23.96 -2.10
CA GLN A 213 -6.69 -23.43 -0.77
C GLN A 213 -7.91 -23.16 0.12
N ASN A 214 -9.15 -23.38 -0.34
CA ASN A 214 -10.37 -22.99 0.36
C ASN A 214 -10.40 -21.47 0.65
N ALA A 215 -9.80 -20.67 -0.23
CA ALA A 215 -9.71 -19.21 -0.06
C ALA A 215 -11.01 -18.51 -0.47
N LEU A 216 -11.72 -19.09 -1.45
CA LEU A 216 -13.01 -18.58 -1.92
C LEU A 216 -14.14 -19.01 -0.97
N PHE A 217 -14.10 -20.24 -0.46
CA PHE A 217 -15.15 -20.84 0.36
C PHE A 217 -14.55 -21.73 1.44
N ASP A 218 -15.33 -22.06 2.48
CA ASP A 218 -14.87 -23.04 3.46
C ASP A 218 -14.65 -24.45 2.85
N LYS A 219 -14.07 -25.37 3.62
CA LYS A 219 -13.72 -26.72 3.14
C LYS A 219 -14.92 -27.51 2.61
N THR A 220 -16.06 -27.42 3.29
CA THR A 220 -17.27 -28.15 2.91
C THR A 220 -17.87 -27.55 1.64
N GLN A 221 -18.00 -26.23 1.60
CA GLN A 221 -18.48 -25.48 0.43
C GLN A 221 -17.60 -25.72 -0.79
N THR A 222 -16.28 -25.69 -0.63
CA THR A 222 -15.29 -25.97 -1.68
C THR A 222 -15.48 -27.38 -2.23
N THR A 223 -15.64 -28.37 -1.35
CA THR A 223 -15.88 -29.76 -1.77
C THR A 223 -17.19 -29.87 -2.57
N ILE A 224 -18.27 -29.23 -2.10
CA ILE A 224 -19.55 -29.21 -2.82
C ILE A 224 -19.39 -28.57 -4.19
N ILE A 225 -18.76 -27.39 -4.29
CA ILE A 225 -18.58 -26.68 -5.56
C ILE A 225 -17.73 -27.48 -6.54
N LYS A 226 -16.59 -28.04 -6.10
CA LYS A 226 -15.71 -28.82 -6.97
C LYS A 226 -16.38 -30.06 -7.56
N ASN A 227 -17.29 -30.70 -6.81
CA ASN A 227 -17.98 -31.90 -7.29
C ASN A 227 -19.29 -31.58 -8.02
N ALA A 228 -19.94 -30.46 -7.69
CA ALA A 228 -21.21 -30.08 -8.29
C ALA A 228 -21.07 -29.26 -9.57
N LEU A 229 -19.92 -28.61 -9.79
CA LEU A 229 -19.57 -27.92 -11.02
C LEU A 229 -18.56 -28.78 -11.79
N LYS A 230 -18.77 -28.95 -13.09
CA LYS A 230 -17.86 -29.66 -14.00
C LYS A 230 -16.71 -28.73 -14.40
N LEU A 231 -15.80 -28.49 -13.46
CA LEU A 231 -14.73 -27.49 -13.59
C LEU A 231 -13.55 -28.02 -14.41
N TYR A 232 -13.32 -29.33 -14.41
CA TYR A 232 -12.18 -29.96 -15.08
C TYR A 232 -12.64 -30.88 -16.22
N GLN A 233 -11.78 -30.99 -17.24
CA GLN A 233 -11.97 -32.00 -18.29
C GLN A 233 -11.92 -33.41 -17.67
N ASN A 234 -12.79 -34.30 -18.17
CA ASN A 234 -12.90 -35.69 -17.69
C ASN A 234 -13.25 -35.82 -16.20
N GLN A 235 -13.82 -34.78 -15.58
CA GLN A 235 -14.33 -34.87 -14.22
C GLN A 235 -15.55 -35.79 -14.15
N GLU A 236 -15.55 -36.69 -13.16
CA GLU A 236 -16.70 -37.55 -12.84
C GLU A 236 -17.90 -36.70 -12.42
N GLU A 237 -19.06 -36.98 -13.02
CA GLU A 237 -20.32 -36.31 -12.68
C GLU A 237 -20.95 -37.00 -11.48
N LEU A 238 -21.09 -36.26 -10.38
CA LEU A 238 -21.70 -36.76 -9.16
C LEU A 238 -23.09 -36.16 -8.96
N SER A 239 -24.00 -37.02 -8.54
CA SER A 239 -25.31 -36.64 -8.05
C SER A 239 -25.21 -35.87 -6.73
N LEU A 240 -26.28 -35.13 -6.40
CA LEU A 240 -26.35 -34.45 -5.11
C LEU A 240 -26.33 -35.41 -3.93
N ASP A 241 -26.78 -36.65 -4.12
CA ASP A 241 -26.79 -37.69 -3.10
C ASP A 241 -25.37 -38.19 -2.82
N GLU A 242 -24.58 -38.48 -3.85
CA GLU A 242 -23.16 -38.87 -3.70
C GLU A 242 -22.32 -37.75 -3.07
N ILE A 243 -22.59 -36.50 -3.44
CA ILE A 243 -21.92 -35.34 -2.81
C ILE A 243 -22.32 -35.24 -1.34
N ALA A 244 -23.60 -35.44 -1.02
CA ALA A 244 -24.13 -35.38 0.34
C ALA A 244 -23.50 -36.44 1.26
N GLU A 245 -23.30 -37.66 0.75
CA GLU A 245 -22.53 -38.70 1.44
C GLU A 245 -21.08 -38.25 1.68
N LYS A 246 -20.38 -37.71 0.67
CA LYS A 246 -18.99 -37.25 0.79
C LYS A 246 -18.78 -36.17 1.85
N VAL A 247 -19.75 -35.28 2.04
CA VAL A 247 -19.63 -34.17 3.01
C VAL A 247 -20.43 -34.38 4.29
N ASN A 248 -21.04 -35.56 4.47
CA ASN A 248 -21.89 -35.91 5.61
C ASN A 248 -23.02 -34.90 5.86
N LEU A 249 -23.78 -34.57 4.81
CA LEU A 249 -24.94 -33.69 4.87
C LEU A 249 -26.14 -34.36 4.20
N THR A 250 -27.32 -33.73 4.29
CA THR A 250 -28.47 -34.13 3.50
C THR A 250 -28.37 -33.58 2.08
N ARG A 251 -28.94 -34.29 1.11
CA ARG A 251 -29.07 -33.85 -0.29
C ARG A 251 -29.61 -32.42 -0.41
N GLU A 252 -30.68 -32.11 0.33
CA GLU A 252 -31.28 -30.77 0.33
C GLU A 252 -30.34 -29.71 0.89
N ARG A 253 -29.56 -30.04 1.92
CA ARG A 253 -28.56 -29.11 2.46
C ARG A 253 -27.44 -28.84 1.46
N VAL A 254 -26.97 -29.85 0.75
CA VAL A 254 -25.98 -29.68 -0.34
C VAL A 254 -26.56 -28.79 -1.44
N ARG A 255 -27.81 -29.00 -1.86
CA ARG A 255 -28.48 -28.17 -2.87
C ARG A 255 -28.52 -26.69 -2.47
N GLN A 256 -28.87 -26.40 -1.22
CA GLN A 256 -28.93 -25.04 -0.67
C GLN A 256 -27.54 -24.38 -0.65
N ILE A 257 -26.52 -25.11 -0.16
CA ILE A 257 -25.14 -24.61 -0.13
C ILE A 257 -24.64 -24.35 -1.54
N ARG A 258 -24.85 -25.27 -2.48
CA ARG A 258 -24.47 -25.10 -3.89
C ARG A 258 -25.05 -23.80 -4.47
N LYS A 259 -26.35 -23.57 -4.28
CA LYS A 259 -27.01 -22.34 -4.75
C LYS A 259 -26.35 -21.10 -4.15
N LEU A 260 -26.19 -21.07 -2.82
CA LEU A 260 -25.56 -19.95 -2.12
C LEU A 260 -24.12 -19.68 -2.61
N CYS A 261 -23.34 -20.73 -2.85
CA CYS A 261 -21.98 -20.59 -3.34
C CYS A 261 -21.94 -20.03 -4.76
N ILE A 262 -22.81 -20.49 -5.66
CA ILE A 262 -22.91 -19.96 -7.04
C ILE A 262 -23.31 -18.48 -7.03
N ASP A 263 -24.33 -18.12 -6.24
CA ASP A 263 -24.80 -16.73 -6.13
C ASP A 263 -23.69 -15.79 -5.62
N ASN A 264 -22.78 -16.30 -4.78
CA ASN A 264 -21.66 -15.53 -4.22
C ASN A 264 -20.35 -15.63 -5.02
N LEU A 265 -20.24 -16.58 -5.94
CA LEU A 265 -18.99 -16.88 -6.64
C LEU A 265 -18.52 -15.66 -7.44
N PHE A 266 -19.41 -15.04 -8.22
CA PHE A 266 -19.08 -13.87 -9.03
C PHE A 266 -18.51 -12.73 -8.18
N ASN A 267 -19.16 -12.41 -7.06
CA ASN A 267 -18.69 -11.37 -6.13
C ASN A 267 -17.30 -11.70 -5.57
N LYS A 268 -17.04 -12.97 -5.27
CA LYS A 268 -15.74 -13.43 -4.78
C LYS A 268 -14.65 -13.45 -5.86
N LEU A 269 -15.02 -13.51 -7.14
CA LEU A 269 -14.09 -13.48 -8.28
C LEU A 269 -13.83 -12.06 -8.82
N LEU A 270 -14.53 -11.03 -8.34
CA LEU A 270 -14.32 -9.64 -8.80
C LEU A 270 -12.87 -9.16 -8.62
N PHE A 271 -12.13 -9.67 -7.64
CA PHE A 271 -10.73 -9.28 -7.42
C PHE A 271 -9.82 -9.63 -8.60
N ILE A 272 -10.20 -10.61 -9.43
CA ILE A 272 -9.44 -11.08 -10.59
C ILE A 272 -9.31 -9.98 -11.64
N GLN A 273 -10.23 -9.01 -11.66
CA GLN A 273 -10.13 -7.83 -12.52
C GLN A 273 -8.87 -6.98 -12.28
N ASN A 274 -8.14 -7.23 -11.18
CA ASN A 274 -6.86 -6.59 -10.91
C ASN A 274 -5.66 -7.36 -11.49
N PHE A 275 -5.87 -8.57 -12.02
CA PHE A 275 -4.88 -9.35 -12.74
C PHE A 275 -4.89 -8.94 -14.21
N ASP A 276 -3.70 -8.93 -14.81
CA ASP A 276 -3.57 -8.61 -16.22
C ASP A 276 -3.66 -9.93 -16.96
N ASP A 277 -4.76 -10.17 -17.67
CA ASP A 277 -4.94 -11.37 -18.45
C ASP A 277 -5.55 -11.01 -19.79
N ASP A 278 -4.78 -11.18 -20.86
CA ASP A 278 -5.25 -10.99 -22.22
C ASP A 278 -6.17 -12.15 -22.60
N LEU A 279 -7.44 -12.01 -22.23
CA LEU A 279 -8.46 -13.04 -22.40
C LEU A 279 -8.64 -13.43 -23.87
N HIS A 280 -8.50 -12.46 -24.76
CA HIS A 280 -8.61 -12.69 -26.19
C HIS A 280 -7.40 -13.48 -26.70
N GLN A 281 -6.17 -13.01 -26.43
CA GLN A 281 -4.97 -13.67 -26.94
C GLN A 281 -4.74 -15.06 -26.33
N LYS A 282 -5.06 -15.27 -25.05
CA LYS A 282 -4.78 -16.53 -24.34
C LYS A 282 -5.89 -17.55 -24.46
N TYR A 283 -7.14 -17.11 -24.57
CA TYR A 283 -8.30 -18.01 -24.51
C TYR A 283 -9.30 -17.82 -25.66
N GLY A 284 -9.05 -16.89 -26.59
CA GLY A 284 -10.00 -16.58 -27.66
C GLY A 284 -11.28 -15.90 -27.17
N LEU A 285 -11.25 -15.33 -25.96
CA LEU A 285 -12.43 -14.71 -25.35
C LEU A 285 -12.51 -13.23 -25.74
N ASP A 286 -13.38 -12.90 -26.67
CA ASP A 286 -13.73 -11.52 -27.01
C ASP A 286 -14.72 -10.95 -25.98
N ILE A 287 -14.27 -9.95 -25.23
CA ILE A 287 -15.06 -9.26 -24.21
C ILE A 287 -16.00 -8.19 -24.77
N GLU A 288 -15.84 -7.79 -26.04
CA GLU A 288 -16.79 -6.92 -26.75
C GLU A 288 -17.95 -7.72 -27.35
N ASN A 289 -17.74 -9.02 -27.55
CA ASN A 289 -18.76 -9.93 -28.03
C ASN A 289 -19.66 -10.39 -26.88
N HIS A 290 -20.98 -10.40 -27.12
CA HIS A 290 -21.96 -10.87 -26.13
C HIS A 290 -22.12 -12.40 -26.16
N HIS A 291 -21.36 -13.08 -27.03
CA HIS A 291 -21.41 -14.51 -27.26
C HIS A 291 -20.03 -15.13 -27.12
N LEU A 292 -19.98 -16.30 -26.48
CA LEU A 292 -18.79 -17.15 -26.44
C LEU A 292 -18.81 -18.06 -27.67
N GLU A 293 -17.85 -17.89 -28.57
CA GLU A 293 -17.62 -18.85 -29.64
C GLU A 293 -16.91 -20.07 -29.04
N ILE A 294 -17.57 -21.22 -29.12
CA ILE A 294 -17.03 -22.50 -28.67
C ILE A 294 -16.75 -23.28 -29.96
N GLU A 295 -15.47 -23.51 -30.26
CA GLU A 295 -15.03 -24.43 -31.32
C GLU A 295 -15.17 -25.90 -30.88
#